data_AF-A0A151M116-F1
#
_entry.id   AF-A0A151M116-F1
#
_cell.length_a   1.000
_cell.length_b   1.000
_cell.length_c   1.000
_cell.angle_alpha   90.00
_cell.angle_beta   90.00
_cell.angle_gamma   90.00
#
_symmetry.space_group_name_H-M   'P 1'
#
loop_
_entity.id
_entity.type
_entity.pdbx_description
1 polymer ?
#
loop_
_entity_poly.entity_id
_entity_poly.type
_entity_poly.pdbx_seq_one_letter_code
_entity_poly.pdbx_strand_id
1 'polypeptide(L)'
;MRERPNITHAVPKAAMVTALRKLHAGKVREDGRLEIPSMDGQASSGPPHDQLSEIISFAETDDLASSRVRLYFFISNEGNQNLFVVQASLWLYLKLLPYVLEKGSRRKGTRQGHITRGKKQTNKQTLLRLDQ
;
A
#
# COMPACT_ATOMS: atom_id res chain seq x y z
N MET A 1 5.55 6.78 -37.58
CA MET A 1 6.60 6.56 -38.60
C MET A 1 6.05 5.60 -39.63
N ARG A 2 6.05 5.94 -40.92
CA ARG A 2 5.35 5.15 -41.96
C ARG A 2 6.26 4.24 -42.78
N GLU A 3 7.56 4.52 -42.85
CA GLU A 3 8.56 3.70 -43.55
C GLU A 3 9.84 3.60 -42.71
N ARG A 4 10.61 2.53 -42.93
CA ARG A 4 11.89 2.30 -42.23
C ARG A 4 12.89 3.39 -42.64
N PRO A 5 13.68 3.95 -41.71
CA PRO A 5 14.70 4.93 -42.06
C PRO A 5 15.74 4.34 -43.02
N ASN A 6 16.20 5.19 -43.95
CA ASN A 6 17.20 4.85 -44.95
C ASN A 6 18.54 4.44 -44.30
N ILE A 7 19.29 3.56 -44.98
CA ILE A 7 20.61 3.09 -44.53
C ILE A 7 21.65 4.20 -44.82
N THR A 8 22.25 4.77 -43.78
CA THR A 8 23.28 5.81 -43.85
C THR A 8 24.52 5.42 -43.05
N HIS A 9 25.58 6.25 -43.08
CA HIS A 9 26.72 6.07 -42.19
C HIS A 9 26.32 6.28 -40.73
N ALA A 10 26.45 5.22 -39.93
CA ALA A 10 26.13 5.27 -38.52
C ALA A 10 27.12 6.14 -37.74
N VAL A 11 26.61 6.81 -36.69
CA VAL A 11 27.43 7.53 -35.70
C VAL A 11 28.40 6.54 -35.04
N PRO A 12 29.68 6.91 -34.80
CA PRO A 12 30.62 6.07 -34.08
C PRO A 12 30.05 5.61 -32.72
N LYS A 13 30.12 4.30 -32.44
CA LYS A 13 29.50 3.68 -31.26
C LYS A 13 29.91 4.35 -29.95
N ALA A 14 31.19 4.71 -29.80
CA ALA A 14 31.72 5.37 -28.61
C ALA A 14 31.10 6.75 -28.38
N ALA A 15 30.89 7.53 -29.45
CA ALA A 15 30.26 8.84 -29.37
C ALA A 15 28.79 8.72 -28.97
N MET A 16 28.08 7.76 -29.54
CA MET A 16 26.68 7.47 -29.18
C MET A 16 26.55 7.03 -27.71
N VAL A 17 27.37 6.07 -27.27
CA VAL A 17 27.39 5.59 -25.88
C VAL A 17 27.70 6.73 -24.90
N THR A 18 28.65 7.59 -25.25
CA THR A 18 29.02 8.74 -24.41
C THR A 18 27.89 9.76 -24.33
N ALA A 19 27.25 10.07 -25.45
CA ALA A 19 26.10 10.98 -25.48
C ALA A 19 24.92 10.42 -24.67
N LEU A 20 24.55 9.16 -24.88
CA LEU A 20 23.46 8.51 -24.15
C LEU A 20 23.72 8.45 -22.63
N ARG A 21 24.97 8.18 -22.23
CA ARG A 21 25.39 8.22 -20.82
C ARG A 21 25.27 9.63 -20.24
N LYS A 22 25.77 10.66 -20.94
CA LYS A 22 25.70 12.06 -20.51
C LYS A 22 24.27 12.60 -20.44
N LEU A 23 23.38 12.09 -21.30
CA LEU A 23 21.97 12.48 -21.33
C LEU A 23 21.10 11.68 -20.34
N HIS A 24 21.68 10.74 -19.57
CA HIS A 24 20.94 9.77 -18.75
C HIS A 24 19.85 9.00 -19.53
N ALA A 25 20.02 8.89 -20.86
CA ALA A 25 19.10 8.21 -21.77
C ALA A 25 19.56 6.79 -22.13
N GLY A 26 20.70 6.35 -21.58
CA GLY A 26 21.29 5.03 -21.78
C GLY A 26 22.33 4.71 -20.70
N LYS A 27 22.21 3.57 -20.02
CA LYS A 27 23.26 3.00 -19.16
C LYS A 27 23.98 1.91 -19.93
N VAL A 28 25.30 1.96 -20.00
CA VAL A 28 26.10 0.93 -20.69
C VAL A 28 26.71 0.02 -19.63
N ARG A 29 26.39 -1.26 -19.73
CA ARG A 29 26.95 -2.33 -18.90
C ARG A 29 28.42 -2.58 -19.26
N GLU A 30 29.12 -3.29 -18.38
CA GLU A 30 30.52 -3.68 -18.58
C GLU A 30 30.70 -4.65 -19.76
N ASP A 31 29.66 -5.39 -20.12
CA ASP A 31 29.61 -6.28 -21.30
C ASP A 31 29.40 -5.53 -22.63
N GLY A 32 29.31 -4.19 -22.61
CA GLY A 32 29.11 -3.34 -23.78
C GLY A 32 27.65 -3.24 -24.25
N ARG A 33 26.69 -3.87 -23.55
CA ARG A 33 25.27 -3.76 -23.86
C ARG A 33 24.70 -2.44 -23.35
N LEU A 34 23.91 -1.78 -24.20
CA LEU A 34 23.16 -0.57 -23.85
C LEU A 34 21.84 -0.97 -23.19
N GLU A 35 21.64 -0.57 -21.94
CA GLU A 35 20.37 -0.59 -21.23
C GLU A 35 19.75 0.81 -21.32
N ILE A 36 18.46 0.91 -21.66
CA ILE A 36 17.75 2.18 -21.69
C ILE A 36 17.15 2.38 -20.30
N PRO A 37 17.50 3.45 -19.56
CA PRO A 37 16.83 3.81 -18.32
C PRO A 37 15.34 3.93 -18.59
N SER A 38 14.51 3.27 -17.77
CA SER A 38 13.06 3.34 -17.86
C SER A 38 12.62 4.80 -17.75
N MET A 39 12.25 5.41 -18.88
CA MET A 39 11.81 6.81 -18.95
C MET A 39 10.32 6.99 -18.62
N ASP A 40 9.62 5.89 -18.34
CA ASP A 40 8.20 5.90 -18.01
C ASP A 40 8.03 5.64 -16.51
N GLY A 41 8.12 6.69 -15.70
CA GLY A 41 7.45 6.80 -14.39
C GLY A 41 7.51 5.59 -13.45
N GLN A 42 8.56 4.77 -13.54
CA GLN A 42 8.57 3.49 -12.86
C GLN A 42 9.04 3.72 -11.42
N ALA A 43 8.09 4.10 -10.58
CA ALA A 43 8.10 3.80 -9.15
C ALA A 43 8.12 2.27 -8.92
N SER A 44 9.12 1.56 -9.45
CA SER A 44 9.35 0.12 -9.18
C SER A 44 10.40 -0.02 -8.08
N SER A 45 10.16 0.66 -6.97
CA SER A 45 10.70 0.25 -5.66
C SER A 45 9.61 -0.37 -4.78
N GLY A 46 8.45 -0.71 -5.34
CA GLY A 46 7.38 -1.41 -4.65
C GLY A 46 6.73 -2.47 -5.55
N PRO A 47 6.08 -3.50 -4.98
CA PRO A 47 5.26 -4.42 -5.75
C PRO A 47 4.27 -3.63 -6.63
N PRO A 48 3.86 -4.17 -7.79
CA PRO A 48 2.90 -3.50 -8.67
C PRO A 48 1.68 -3.09 -7.85
N HIS A 49 1.51 -1.78 -7.64
CA HIS A 49 0.38 -1.22 -6.87
C HIS A 49 -0.96 -1.63 -7.47
N ASP A 50 -0.97 -1.96 -8.77
CA ASP A 50 -2.12 -2.48 -9.51
C ASP A 50 -2.65 -3.83 -8.99
N GLN A 51 -1.97 -4.47 -8.04
CA GLN A 51 -2.40 -5.73 -7.42
C GLN A 51 -2.84 -5.59 -5.96
N LEU A 52 -2.76 -4.39 -5.37
CA LEU A 52 -3.14 -4.13 -3.99
C LEU A 52 -4.50 -3.43 -3.94
N SER A 53 -5.56 -4.20 -3.64
CA SER A 53 -6.86 -3.63 -3.29
C SER A 53 -6.87 -3.17 -1.83
N GLU A 54 -7.43 -1.98 -1.57
CA GLU A 54 -7.73 -1.50 -0.22
C GLU A 54 -9.24 -1.60 0.06
N ILE A 55 -9.60 -2.10 1.23
CA ILE A 55 -11.00 -2.22 1.68
C ILE A 55 -11.20 -1.29 2.88
N ILE A 56 -12.11 -0.33 2.74
CA ILE A 56 -12.53 0.57 3.82
C ILE A 56 -13.93 0.13 4.28
N SER A 57 -14.02 -0.33 5.53
CA SER A 57 -15.28 -0.74 6.15
C SER A 57 -15.62 0.19 7.31
N PHE A 58 -16.83 0.76 7.28
CA PHE A 58 -17.34 1.57 8.38
C PHE A 58 -18.01 0.67 9.43
N ALA A 59 -17.91 1.11 10.69
CA ALA A 59 -18.49 0.37 11.81
C ALA A 59 -20.00 0.61 11.88
N GLU A 60 -20.75 -0.48 11.96
CA GLU A 60 -22.18 -0.49 12.31
C GLU A 60 -22.33 -0.70 13.83
N THR A 61 -23.27 0.03 14.43
CA THR A 61 -23.62 -0.08 15.85
C THR A 61 -24.98 -0.74 16.00
N ASP A 62 -25.11 -1.67 16.93
CA ASP A 62 -26.41 -2.20 17.34
C ASP A 62 -26.97 -1.30 18.44
N ASP A 63 -28.08 -0.61 18.16
CA ASP A 63 -28.76 0.28 19.10
C ASP A 63 -29.30 -0.45 20.35
N LEU A 64 -29.34 -1.80 20.34
CA LEU A 64 -29.98 -2.60 21.38
C LEU A 64 -29.03 -3.12 22.48
N ALA A 65 -27.72 -2.88 22.40
CA ALA A 65 -26.75 -3.43 23.35
C ALA A 65 -26.50 -2.52 24.57
N SER A 66 -27.41 -2.59 25.56
CA SER A 66 -27.49 -1.78 26.80
C SER A 66 -26.25 -1.75 27.75
N SER A 67 -25.08 -2.28 27.40
CA SER A 67 -23.90 -2.21 28.30
C SER A 67 -22.54 -2.40 27.63
N ARG A 68 -22.48 -2.92 26.40
CA ARG A 68 -21.22 -3.18 25.69
C ARG A 68 -21.20 -2.47 24.35
N VAL A 69 -20.27 -1.53 24.20
CA VAL A 69 -19.92 -0.95 22.90
C VAL A 69 -19.41 -2.07 22.00
N ARG A 70 -20.16 -2.35 20.93
CA ARG A 70 -19.80 -3.32 19.90
C ARG A 70 -19.83 -2.62 18.55
N LEU A 71 -18.78 -2.84 17.78
CA LEU A 71 -18.64 -2.35 16.41
C LEU A 71 -18.69 -3.57 15.49
N TYR A 72 -19.56 -3.53 14.50
CA TYR A 72 -19.66 -4.56 13.47
C TYR A 72 -19.10 -4.02 12.17
N PHE A 73 -18.32 -4.84 11.47
CA PHE A 73 -17.71 -4.46 10.19
C PHE A 73 -18.14 -5.47 9.13
N PHE A 74 -18.70 -4.97 8.04
CA PHE A 74 -18.96 -5.78 6.86
C PHE A 74 -17.79 -5.61 5.90
N ILE A 75 -16.99 -6.68 5.77
CA ILE A 75 -15.87 -6.72 4.84
C ILE A 75 -16.40 -7.32 3.53
N SER A 76 -16.40 -6.52 2.47
CA SER A 76 -16.73 -6.98 1.12
C SER A 76 -15.74 -8.06 0.68
N ASN A 77 -16.26 -9.16 0.15
CA ASN A 77 -15.44 -10.13 -0.54
C ASN A 77 -15.50 -9.81 -2.04
N GLU A 78 -14.43 -9.22 -2.58
CA GLU A 78 -14.33 -8.81 -3.99
C GLU A 78 -14.26 -9.99 -5.00
N GLY A 79 -14.75 -11.18 -4.63
CA GLY A 79 -14.79 -12.36 -5.50
C GLY A 79 -13.44 -13.08 -5.68
N ASN A 80 -12.37 -12.60 -5.04
CA ASN A 80 -11.01 -13.13 -5.21
C ASN A 80 -10.65 -14.20 -4.17
N GLN A 81 -10.40 -15.44 -4.63
CA GLN A 81 -10.05 -16.60 -3.81
C GLN A 81 -8.64 -16.52 -3.19
N ASN A 82 -7.79 -15.56 -3.60
CA ASN A 82 -6.36 -15.45 -3.20
C ASN A 82 -5.98 -14.08 -2.61
N LEU A 83 -6.84 -13.50 -1.76
CA LEU A 83 -6.47 -12.34 -0.96
C LEU A 83 -5.43 -12.71 0.12
N PHE A 84 -4.35 -11.94 0.19
CA PHE A 84 -3.37 -11.92 1.27
C PHE A 84 -3.43 -10.55 1.97
N VAL A 85 -3.57 -10.54 3.29
CA VAL A 85 -3.64 -9.29 4.05
C VAL A 85 -2.21 -8.80 4.28
N VAL A 86 -1.85 -7.69 3.63
CA VAL A 86 -0.55 -7.03 3.82
C VAL A 86 -0.58 -6.14 5.07
N GLN A 87 -1.66 -5.39 5.24
CA GLN A 87 -1.87 -4.50 6.38
C GLN A 87 -3.36 -4.45 6.73
N ALA A 88 -3.67 -4.26 8.01
CA ALA A 88 -4.99 -3.93 8.50
C ALA A 88 -4.88 -2.91 9.63
N SER A 89 -5.78 -1.92 9.64
CA SER A 89 -5.74 -0.82 10.61
C SER A 89 -7.15 -0.48 11.08
N LEU A 90 -7.29 -0.26 12.38
CA LEU A 90 -8.53 0.19 13.01
C LEU A 90 -8.37 1.65 13.42
N TRP A 91 -9.27 2.49 12.93
CA TRP A 91 -9.25 3.93 13.19
C TRP A 91 -10.34 4.27 14.22
N LEU A 92 -9.92 4.81 15.37
CA LEU A 92 -10.83 5.23 16.44
C LEU A 92 -10.58 6.70 16.77
N TYR A 93 -11.66 7.49 16.72
CA TYR A 93 -11.61 8.89 17.15
C TYR A 93 -12.06 9.01 18.60
N LEU A 94 -11.17 9.48 19.47
CA LEU A 94 -11.47 9.74 20.88
C LEU A 94 -11.63 11.24 21.10
N LYS A 95 -12.88 11.70 21.21
CA LYS A 95 -13.18 13.08 21.61
C LYS A 95 -12.97 13.22 23.11
N LEU A 96 -11.93 13.94 23.50
CA LEU A 96 -11.70 14.33 24.89
C LEU A 96 -12.37 15.69 25.13
N LEU A 97 -13.30 15.76 26.07
CA LEU A 97 -13.80 17.06 26.53
C LEU A 97 -12.68 17.76 27.32
N PRO A 98 -12.55 19.09 27.21
CA PRO A 98 -11.61 19.84 28.01
C PRO A 98 -12.03 19.73 29.48
N TYR A 99 -11.36 18.86 30.22
CA TYR A 99 -11.43 18.85 31.67
C TYR A 99 -10.51 19.96 32.18
N VAL A 100 -10.96 20.72 33.18
CA VAL A 100 -10.17 21.78 33.83
C VAL A 100 -8.82 21.17 34.23
N LEU A 101 -7.77 21.71 33.63
CA LEU A 101 -6.39 21.25 33.75
C LEU A 101 -5.86 21.63 35.14
N GLU A 102 -6.26 20.91 36.18
CA GLU A 102 -5.49 20.86 37.42
C GLU A 102 -4.24 20.01 37.13
N LYS A 103 -3.18 20.72 36.73
CA LYS A 103 -1.76 20.38 36.68
C LYS A 103 -1.44 18.89 36.96
N GLY A 104 -1.11 18.15 35.90
CA GLY A 104 -0.09 17.10 35.99
C GLY A 104 -0.44 15.64 35.69
N SER A 105 -1.58 15.29 35.08
CA SER A 105 -1.88 13.88 34.79
C SER A 105 -2.25 13.64 33.32
N ARG A 106 -1.25 13.44 32.46
CA ARG A 106 -1.44 12.87 31.12
C ARG A 106 -1.78 11.38 31.29
N ARG A 107 -3.07 11.06 31.48
CA ARG A 107 -3.54 9.69 31.67
C ARG A 107 -3.47 8.93 30.34
N LYS A 108 -2.50 8.03 30.19
CA LYS A 108 -2.53 7.00 29.14
C LYS A 108 -3.67 6.03 29.49
N GLY A 109 -4.67 5.93 28.63
CA GLY A 109 -5.76 4.98 28.78
C GLY A 109 -5.55 3.79 27.86
N THR A 110 -5.55 2.57 28.41
CA THR A 110 -5.54 1.35 27.60
C THR A 110 -6.99 0.90 27.40
N ARG A 111 -7.43 0.80 26.14
CA ARG A 111 -8.73 0.21 25.78
C ARG A 111 -8.46 -1.18 25.21
N GLN A 112 -8.97 -2.22 25.87
CA GLN A 112 -8.88 -3.58 25.36
C GLN A 112 -10.10 -3.85 24.46
N GLY A 113 -9.82 -4.18 23.20
CA GLY A 113 -10.83 -4.68 22.26
C GLY A 113 -10.83 -6.20 22.23
N HIS A 114 -12.02 -6.81 22.15
CA HIS A 114 -12.18 -8.23 21.87
C HIS A 114 -12.83 -8.40 20.50
N ILE A 115 -12.22 -9.23 19.64
CA ILE A 115 -12.70 -9.51 18.29
C ILE A 115 -13.35 -10.90 18.28
N THR A 116 -14.60 -10.97 17.83
CA THR A 116 -15.33 -12.24 17.66
C THR A 116 -15.71 -12.40 16.19
N ARG A 117 -15.36 -13.53 15.59
CA ARG A 117 -15.77 -13.88 14.22
C ARG A 117 -17.17 -14.51 14.22
N GLY A 118 -18.06 -14.00 13.37
CA GLY A 118 -19.32 -14.67 13.04
C GLY A 118 -19.07 -15.93 12.20
N LYS A 119 -19.80 -17.01 12.45
CA LYS A 119 -19.68 -18.26 11.68
C LYS A 119 -20.25 -18.07 10.27
N LYS A 120 -19.42 -17.64 9.32
CA LYS A 120 -19.61 -17.93 7.89
C LYS A 120 -18.34 -18.58 7.35
N GLN A 121 -18.52 -19.81 6.90
CA GLN A 121 -17.55 -20.66 6.25
C GLN A 121 -16.94 -19.93 5.06
N THR A 122 -15.71 -19.42 5.19
CA THR A 122 -14.65 -19.58 4.20
C THR A 122 -13.30 -19.23 4.84
N ASN A 123 -12.34 -20.08 4.52
CA ASN A 123 -10.96 -20.05 4.96
C ASN A 123 -10.33 -18.66 4.77
N LYS A 124 -9.77 -18.07 5.84
CA LYS A 124 -8.52 -17.29 5.83
C LYS A 124 -8.20 -16.73 7.20
N GLN A 125 -6.94 -16.89 7.56
CA GLN A 125 -6.31 -16.51 8.82
C GLN A 125 -6.34 -14.99 8.98
N THR A 126 -6.74 -14.49 10.14
CA THR A 126 -6.51 -13.10 10.54
C THR A 126 -5.67 -13.14 11.80
N LEU A 127 -4.38 -12.90 11.63
CA LEU A 127 -3.44 -12.65 12.73
C LEU A 127 -3.24 -11.12 12.75
N LEU A 128 -3.85 -10.42 13.69
CA LEU A 128 -3.45 -9.05 14.01
C LEU A 128 -2.51 -9.11 15.20
N ARG A 129 -1.22 -8.92 14.93
CA ARG A 129 -0.22 -8.67 15.96
C ARG A 129 -0.33 -7.22 16.38
N LEU A 130 -0.61 -7.02 17.66
CA LEU A 130 -0.55 -5.73 18.33
C LEU A 130 0.92 -5.54 18.74
N ASP A 131 1.69 -4.70 18.05
CA ASP A 131 3.01 -4.31 18.54
C ASP A 131 2.86 -3.17 19.56
N GLN A 132 3.58 -3.31 20.69
CA GLN A 132 3.62 -2.42 21.86
C GLN A 132 4.41 -1.14 21.60
#